data_AF-A0A151SUU5-F1
#
_entry.id   AF-A0A151SUU5-F1
#
_cell.length_a   1.000
_cell.length_b   1.000
_cell.length_c   1.000
_cell.angle_alpha   90.00
_cell.angle_beta   90.00
_cell.angle_gamma   90.00
#
_symmetry.space_group_name_H-M   'P 1'
#
loop_
_entity.id
_entity.type
_entity.pdbx_description
1 polymer ?
#
loop_
_entity_poly.entity_id
_entity_poly.type
_entity_poly.pdbx_seq_one_letter_code
_entity_poly.pdbx_strand_id
1 'polypeptide(L)'
;MEPEFWDPHPNKICEKIFPPTFLFKPLSPNKTRKFYEFILVDSKSVAIKHNFDKSDDQLITHSTLQILKILTFKDFEKNPNQVKKISQPFDPIGYNYWDYLNAWTHVFWFQNKNHRHS
;
A
#
# COMPACT_ATOMS: atom_id res chain seq x y z
N MET A 1 10.34 -13.46 -23.91
CA MET A 1 9.14 -13.16 -23.09
C MET A 1 8.10 -14.19 -23.49
N GLU A 2 7.50 -14.87 -22.51
CA GLU A 2 6.48 -15.90 -22.76
C GLU A 2 5.24 -15.25 -23.44
N PRO A 3 4.75 -15.79 -24.57
CA PRO A 3 3.68 -15.17 -25.37
C PRO A 3 2.39 -14.87 -24.59
N GLU A 4 2.05 -15.71 -23.63
CA GLU A 4 0.87 -15.59 -22.75
C GLU A 4 0.92 -14.38 -21.81
N PHE A 5 2.12 -13.87 -21.50
CA PHE A 5 2.32 -12.72 -20.60
C PHE A 5 2.63 -11.42 -21.36
N TRP A 6 2.54 -11.44 -22.69
CA TRP A 6 2.77 -10.28 -23.52
C TRP A 6 1.46 -9.51 -23.80
N ASP A 7 1.52 -8.19 -23.74
CA ASP A 7 0.46 -7.30 -24.22
C ASP A 7 1.11 -6.02 -24.78
N PRO A 8 0.65 -5.49 -25.93
CA PRO A 8 1.16 -4.23 -26.46
C PRO A 8 0.88 -3.03 -25.54
N HIS A 9 -0.06 -3.16 -24.59
CA HIS A 9 -0.33 -2.17 -23.55
C HIS A 9 0.27 -2.64 -22.21
N PRO A 10 1.36 -2.05 -21.71
CA PRO A 10 2.01 -2.48 -20.47
C PRO A 10 1.08 -2.57 -19.26
N ASN A 11 0.07 -1.70 -19.19
CA ASN A 11 -0.90 -1.68 -18.08
C ASN A 11 -1.75 -2.96 -18.02
N LYS A 12 -2.08 -3.54 -19.19
CA LYS A 12 -2.83 -4.79 -19.28
C LYS A 12 -2.02 -6.01 -18.86
N ILE A 13 -0.68 -5.91 -18.91
CA ILE A 13 0.21 -6.96 -18.40
C ILE A 13 0.05 -7.05 -16.87
N CYS A 14 0.06 -5.91 -16.17
CA CYS A 14 -0.13 -5.87 -14.73
C CYS A 14 -1.48 -6.44 -14.29
N GLU A 15 -2.57 -6.13 -15.02
CA GLU A 15 -3.92 -6.65 -14.75
C GLU A 15 -4.04 -8.18 -14.92
N LYS A 16 -3.23 -8.78 -15.80
CA LYS A 16 -3.19 -10.24 -15.98
C LYS A 16 -2.35 -10.96 -14.91
N ILE A 17 -1.34 -10.28 -14.37
CA ILE A 17 -0.36 -10.88 -13.44
C ILE A 17 -0.81 -10.72 -11.98
N PHE A 18 -1.37 -9.57 -11.62
CA PHE A 18 -1.73 -9.28 -10.24
C PHE A 18 -3.22 -9.53 -9.98
N PRO A 19 -3.60 -9.91 -8.75
CA PRO A 19 -5.00 -9.98 -8.36
C PRO A 19 -5.69 -8.62 -8.59
N PRO A 20 -7.01 -8.58 -8.85
CA PRO A 20 -7.74 -7.33 -9.02
C PRO A 20 -7.46 -6.38 -7.87
N THR A 21 -7.22 -5.10 -8.18
CA THR A 21 -6.89 -4.00 -7.22
C THR A 21 -5.48 -4.03 -6.61
N PHE A 22 -4.65 -5.03 -6.93
CA PHE A 22 -3.25 -5.06 -6.55
C PHE A 22 -2.36 -4.56 -7.69
N LEU A 23 -1.36 -3.78 -7.33
CA LEU A 23 -0.30 -3.34 -8.25
C LEU A 23 1.02 -4.06 -8.00
N PHE A 24 1.04 -4.97 -7.01
CA PHE A 24 2.17 -5.80 -6.58
C PHE A 24 1.70 -7.23 -6.34
N LYS A 25 2.63 -8.18 -6.25
CA LYS A 25 2.31 -9.54 -5.80
C LYS A 25 2.16 -9.58 -4.28
N PRO A 26 0.94 -9.74 -3.72
CA PRO A 26 0.78 -9.77 -2.27
C PRO A 26 1.29 -11.09 -1.68
N LEU A 27 1.84 -11.01 -0.47
CA LEU A 27 2.15 -12.21 0.33
C LEU A 27 0.87 -12.87 0.89
N SER A 28 -0.22 -12.10 1.01
CA SER A 28 -1.54 -12.57 1.42
C SER A 28 -2.62 -11.63 0.86
N PRO A 29 -3.79 -12.13 0.42
CA PRO A 29 -4.88 -11.32 -0.12
C PRO A 29 -5.37 -10.20 0.81
N ASN A 30 -5.22 -10.36 2.13
CA ASN A 30 -5.74 -9.39 3.09
C ASN A 30 -4.74 -8.24 3.32
N LYS A 31 -3.46 -8.41 2.91
CA LYS A 31 -2.42 -7.37 3.01
C LYS A 31 -2.47 -6.43 1.80
N THR A 32 -3.56 -5.68 1.72
CA THR A 32 -3.85 -4.73 0.64
C THR A 32 -2.96 -3.48 0.69
N ARG A 33 -2.99 -2.62 -0.34
CA ARG A 33 -2.36 -1.30 -0.27
C ARG A 33 -2.89 -0.47 0.91
N LYS A 34 -4.20 -0.56 1.20
CA LYS A 34 -4.82 0.14 2.34
C LYS A 34 -4.28 -0.35 3.69
N PHE A 35 -4.03 -1.66 3.83
CA PHE A 35 -3.38 -2.22 5.02
C PHE A 35 -2.01 -1.56 5.26
N TYR A 36 -1.17 -1.52 4.24
CA TYR A 36 0.17 -0.93 4.33
C TYR A 36 0.15 0.58 4.60
N GLU A 37 -0.75 1.31 3.94
CA GLU A 37 -0.96 2.73 4.25
C GLU A 37 -1.38 2.93 5.70
N PHE A 38 -2.31 2.10 6.19
CA PHE A 38 -2.78 2.15 7.57
C PHE A 38 -1.63 1.93 8.56
N ILE A 39 -0.74 0.97 8.30
CA ILE A 39 0.46 0.75 9.14
C ILE A 39 1.28 2.02 9.30
N LEU A 40 1.52 2.74 8.20
CA LEU A 40 2.34 3.96 8.24
C LEU A 40 1.63 5.11 8.98
N VAL A 41 0.31 5.24 8.81
CA VAL A 41 -0.50 6.27 9.50
C VAL A 41 -0.63 5.95 10.99
N ASP A 42 -0.98 4.72 11.35
CA ASP A 42 -1.20 4.24 12.72
C ASP A 42 0.07 4.31 13.56
N SER A 43 1.21 3.93 12.98
CA SER A 43 2.53 4.07 13.60
C SER A 43 3.01 5.52 13.75
N LYS A 44 2.26 6.49 13.19
CA LYS A 44 2.60 7.92 13.09
C LYS A 44 3.89 8.14 12.29
N SER A 45 4.21 7.25 11.36
CA SER A 45 5.40 7.35 10.50
C SER A 45 5.19 8.34 9.36
N VAL A 46 3.94 8.46 8.89
CA VAL A 46 3.57 9.39 7.82
C VAL A 46 2.29 10.15 8.16
N ALA A 47 2.13 11.32 7.55
CA ALA A 47 0.84 11.95 7.33
C ALA A 47 0.50 11.85 5.84
N ILE A 48 -0.69 11.36 5.50
CA ILE A 48 -1.15 11.21 4.12
C ILE A 48 -2.44 12.00 3.94
N LYS A 49 -2.50 12.76 2.84
CA LYS A 49 -3.71 13.42 2.36
C LYS A 49 -4.01 12.96 0.94
N HIS A 50 -5.17 12.34 0.75
CA HIS A 50 -5.67 12.02 -0.58
C HIS A 50 -6.44 13.22 -1.15
N ASN A 51 -6.15 13.57 -2.40
CA ASN A 51 -6.93 14.54 -3.16
C ASN A 51 -7.78 13.78 -4.18
N PHE A 52 -9.09 14.02 -4.12
CA PHE A 52 -10.08 13.34 -4.95
C PHE A 52 -10.45 14.17 -6.17
N ASP A 53 -11.03 13.52 -7.17
CA ASP A 53 -11.58 14.20 -8.33
C ASP A 53 -12.75 15.10 -7.92
N LYS A 54 -12.95 16.22 -8.60
CA LYS A 54 -14.05 17.15 -8.29
C LYS A 54 -15.43 16.57 -8.64
N SER A 55 -15.46 15.64 -9.60
CA SER A 55 -16.67 15.01 -10.11
C SER A 55 -16.91 13.61 -9.53
N ASP A 56 -15.90 12.99 -8.92
CA ASP A 56 -15.97 11.67 -8.29
C ASP A 56 -15.14 11.66 -6.99
N ASP A 57 -15.83 11.67 -5.85
CA ASP A 57 -15.22 11.68 -4.51
C ASP A 57 -14.56 10.35 -4.12
N GLN A 58 -14.72 9.30 -4.93
CA GLN A 58 -14.06 8.01 -4.73
C GLN A 58 -12.76 7.90 -5.54
N LEU A 59 -12.57 8.77 -6.53
CA LEU A 59 -11.40 8.73 -7.40
C LEU A 59 -10.27 9.58 -6.82
N ILE A 60 -9.27 8.92 -6.21
CA ILE A 60 -8.03 9.59 -5.81
C ILE A 60 -7.25 9.98 -7.06
N THR A 61 -7.04 11.28 -7.27
CA THR A 61 -6.24 11.82 -8.39
C THR A 61 -4.76 11.78 -8.06
N HIS A 62 -4.40 12.22 -6.86
CA HIS A 62 -3.04 12.20 -6.32
C HIS A 62 -3.09 12.26 -4.80
N SER A 63 -1.96 11.96 -4.17
CA SER A 63 -1.83 12.01 -2.71
C SER A 63 -0.59 12.79 -2.32
N THR A 64 -0.68 13.56 -1.24
CA THR A 64 0.47 14.15 -0.58
C THR A 64 0.85 13.26 0.60
N LEU A 65 2.11 12.84 0.65
CA LEU A 65 2.65 12.02 1.74
C LEU A 65 3.80 12.80 2.38
N GLN A 66 3.72 13.02 3.69
CA GLN A 66 4.78 13.59 4.50
C GLN A 66 5.37 12.51 5.41
N ILE A 67 6.68 12.30 5.32
CA ILE A 67 7.41 11.40 6.21
C ILE A 67 7.68 12.14 7.53
N LEU A 68 7.21 11.60 8.64
CA LEU A 68 7.37 12.17 9.98
C LEU A 68 8.48 11.46 10.76
N LYS A 69 8.56 10.14 10.65
CA LYS A 69 9.61 9.30 11.26
C LYS A 69 9.71 7.95 10.56
N ILE A 70 10.83 7.28 10.76
CA ILE A 70 11.07 5.91 10.32
C ILE A 70 11.34 5.07 11.58
N LEU A 71 10.53 4.05 11.81
CA LEU A 71 10.74 3.09 12.89
C LEU A 71 11.84 2.11 12.49
N THR A 72 12.70 1.81 13.45
CA THR A 72 13.80 0.88 13.34
C THR A 72 13.44 -0.46 13.99
N PHE A 73 14.30 -1.45 13.80
CA PHE A 73 14.17 -2.75 14.46
C PHE A 73 14.01 -2.63 15.99
N LYS A 74 14.67 -1.64 16.62
CA LYS A 74 14.62 -1.42 18.08
C LYS A 74 13.25 -0.95 18.58
N ASP A 75 12.47 -0.32 17.71
CA ASP A 75 11.12 0.19 18.04
C ASP A 75 10.08 -0.94 18.09
N PHE A 76 10.42 -2.15 17.64
CA PHE A 76 9.59 -3.36 17.72
C PHE A 76 9.99 -4.27 18.89
N GLU A 77 10.52 -3.66 19.96
CA GLU A 77 10.97 -4.34 21.17
C GLU A 77 12.02 -5.44 20.87
N LYS A 78 12.19 -6.41 21.76
CA LYS A 78 13.13 -7.53 21.57
C LYS A 78 12.61 -8.58 20.56
N ASN A 79 11.44 -8.38 19.96
CA ASN A 79 10.82 -9.37 19.08
C ASN A 79 10.19 -8.72 17.81
N PRO A 80 10.92 -8.67 16.68
CA PRO A 80 10.42 -8.09 15.43
C PRO A 80 9.24 -8.85 14.83
N ASN A 81 9.04 -10.11 15.23
CA ASN A 81 7.94 -10.95 14.75
C ASN A 81 6.67 -10.75 15.59
N GLN A 82 6.75 -10.02 16.71
CA GLN A 82 5.60 -9.72 17.54
C GLN A 82 4.64 -8.80 16.79
N VAL A 83 3.38 -9.23 16.76
CA VAL A 83 2.31 -8.49 16.11
C VAL A 83 1.87 -7.34 17.01
N LYS A 84 2.00 -6.11 16.51
CA LYS A 84 1.38 -4.91 17.09
C LYS A 84 -0.05 -4.79 16.57
N LYS A 85 -1.00 -4.53 17.47
CA LYS A 85 -2.40 -4.33 17.09
C LYS A 85 -2.58 -2.98 16.41
N ILE A 86 -3.42 -2.96 15.41
CA ILE A 86 -3.83 -1.74 14.71
C ILE A 86 -4.90 -1.03 15.55
N SER A 87 -4.92 0.31 15.57
CA SER A 87 -5.90 1.06 16.39
C SER A 87 -7.35 0.94 15.93
N GLN A 88 -7.59 0.59 14.65
CA GLN A 88 -8.92 0.38 14.11
C GLN A 88 -9.12 -1.06 13.63
N PRO A 89 -10.38 -1.55 13.59
CA PRO A 89 -10.70 -2.85 13.02
C PRO A 89 -10.23 -2.94 11.57
N PHE A 90 -9.33 -3.87 11.32
CA PHE A 90 -8.80 -4.18 10.00
C PHE A 90 -8.52 -5.69 9.96
N ASP A 91 -8.54 -6.29 8.77
CA ASP A 91 -8.05 -7.64 8.54
C ASP A 91 -6.84 -7.58 7.60
N PRO A 92 -5.60 -7.83 8.07
CA PRO A 92 -5.23 -8.34 9.40
C PRO A 92 -5.37 -7.35 10.57
N ILE A 93 -5.63 -7.88 11.79
CA ILE A 93 -5.80 -7.09 13.03
C ILE A 93 -4.51 -6.45 13.58
N GLY A 94 -3.38 -6.69 12.93
CA GLY A 94 -2.07 -6.31 13.42
C GLY A 94 -0.98 -6.44 12.35
N TYR A 95 0.19 -5.88 12.65
CA TYR A 95 1.38 -5.94 11.80
C TYR A 95 2.64 -6.17 12.64
N ASN A 96 3.65 -6.77 12.04
CA ASN A 96 4.98 -6.92 12.64
C ASN A 96 6.01 -5.99 11.96
N TYR A 97 7.28 -6.10 12.32
CA TYR A 97 8.33 -5.23 11.74
C TYR A 97 8.49 -5.42 10.22
N TRP A 98 8.33 -6.65 9.73
CA TRP A 98 8.46 -6.95 8.30
C TRP A 98 7.31 -6.34 7.49
N ASP A 99 6.09 -6.37 8.05
CA ASP A 99 4.94 -5.68 7.46
C ASP A 99 5.15 -4.16 7.43
N TYR A 100 5.77 -3.59 8.46
CA TYR A 100 6.16 -2.18 8.48
C TYR A 100 7.20 -1.83 7.41
N LEU A 101 8.23 -2.66 7.22
CA LEU A 101 9.20 -2.47 6.14
C LEU A 101 8.54 -2.56 4.75
N ASN A 102 7.69 -3.57 4.56
CA ASN A 102 6.91 -3.72 3.34
C ASN A 102 5.99 -2.52 3.12
N ALA A 103 5.48 -1.88 4.17
CA ALA A 103 4.58 -0.75 4.00
C ALA A 103 5.24 0.42 3.25
N TRP A 104 6.54 0.65 3.48
CA TRP A 104 7.31 1.69 2.79
C TRP A 104 7.45 1.47 1.29
N THR A 105 7.40 0.23 0.80
CA THR A 105 7.42 -0.02 -0.64
C THR A 105 6.00 0.00 -1.20
N HIS A 106 5.08 -0.73 -0.58
CA HIS A 106 3.74 -0.97 -1.13
C HIS A 106 2.81 0.25 -1.07
N VAL A 107 3.02 1.21 -0.15
CA VAL A 107 2.18 2.42 -0.08
C VAL A 107 2.31 3.28 -1.34
N PHE A 108 3.49 3.31 -1.96
CA PHE A 108 3.75 4.11 -3.16
C PHE A 108 3.23 3.46 -4.44
N TRP A 109 2.81 2.20 -4.37
CA TRP A 109 2.30 1.46 -5.52
C TRP A 109 0.83 1.77 -5.75
N PHE A 110 0.44 3.04 -5.63
CA PHE A 110 -0.87 3.52 -6.00
C PHE A 110 -0.80 4.13 -7.40
N GLN A 111 -1.62 3.61 -8.30
CA GLN A 111 -1.80 4.17 -9.64
C GLN A 111 -3.28 4.45 -9.81
N ASN A 112 -3.61 5.69 -10.17
CA ASN A 112 -5.00 6.02 -10.45
C ASN A 112 -5.45 5.37 -11.77
N LYS A 113 -6.74 5.05 -11.87
CA LYS A 113 -7.29 4.33 -13.03
C LYS A 113 -7.16 5.10 -14.34
N ASN A 114 -7.11 6.43 -14.25
CA ASN A 114 -7.09 7.30 -15.41
C ASN A 114 -5.68 7.66 -15.88
N HIS A 115 -4.64 7.28 -15.13
CA HIS A 115 -3.23 7.65 -15.37
C HIS A 115 -3.02 9.15 -15.61
N ARG A 116 -3.83 10.01 -14.98
CA ARG A 116 -3.83 11.47 -15.17
C ARG A 116 -3.68 12.20 -13.86
N HIS A 117 -2.88 13.26 -13.86
CA HIS A 117 -2.77 14.18 -12.74
C HIS A 117 -3.54 15.45 -13.08
N SER A 118 -4.87 15.39 -12.96
CA SER A 118 -5.84 16.43 -13.43
C SER A 118 -5.97 16.54 -14.96
#